data_AF-A0A2V6W7Z9-F1
#
_entry.id   AF-A0A2V6W7Z9-F1
#
_cell.length_a   1.000
_cell.length_b   1.000
_cell.length_c   1.000
_cell.angle_alpha   90.00
_cell.angle_beta   90.00
_cell.angle_gamma   90.00
#
_symmetry.space_group_name_H-M   'P 1'
#
loop_
_entity.id
_entity.type
_entity.pdbx_description
1 polymer ?
#
loop_
_entity_poly.entity_id
_entity_poly.type
_entity_poly.pdbx_seq_one_letter_code
_entity_poly.pdbx_strand_id
1 'polypeptide(L)' 'MKWTVDFYNERRRTMARYDVDASTAAAAVSSGRQLLVAQYPSAPRRGHPSLFEQAERIGGHDGSGWVVYRIARV' A
#
# COMPACT_ATOMS: atom_id res chain seq x y z
N MET A 1 5.01 -0.32 19.65
CA MET A 1 5.58 1.03 19.43
C MET A 1 4.72 1.70 18.39
N LYS A 2 4.50 3.01 18.49
CA LYS A 2 3.63 3.70 17.54
C LYS A 2 4.41 4.15 16.30
N TRP A 3 3.84 3.91 15.14
CA TRP A 3 4.39 4.29 13.83
C TRP A 3 3.33 5.02 13.03
N THR A 4 3.76 6.03 12.27
CA THR A 4 2.98 6.63 11.20
C THR A 4 3.49 6.05 9.87
N VAL A 5 2.56 5.57 9.05
CA VAL A 5 2.83 5.11 7.68
C VAL A 5 1.95 5.89 6.72
N ASP A 6 2.59 6.60 5.78
CA ASP A 6 1.91 7.32 4.71
C ASP A 6 2.03 6.50 3.42
N PHE A 7 0.89 6.21 2.81
CA PHE A 7 0.79 5.63 1.48
C PHE A 7 0.37 6.71 0.49
N TYR A 8 1.05 6.76 -0.65
CA TYR A 8 0.69 7.65 -1.75
C TYR A 8 0.16 6.82 -2.92
N ASN A 9 -0.96 7.24 -3.50
CA ASN A 9 -1.47 6.67 -4.73
C ASN A 9 -1.01 7.50 -5.92
N GLU A 10 -0.08 6.99 -6.71
CA GLU A 10 0.49 7.72 -7.84
C GLU A 10 -0.54 7.98 -8.95
N ARG A 11 -1.51 7.07 -9.12
CA ARG A 11 -2.55 7.16 -10.15
C ARG A 11 -3.65 8.16 -9.79
N ARG A 12 -4.04 8.19 -8.52
CA ARG A 12 -5.11 9.05 -7.99
C ARG A 12 -4.60 10.36 -7.38
N ARG A 13 -3.27 10.51 -7.21
CA ARG A 13 -2.62 11.62 -6.51
C ARG A 13 -3.22 11.87 -5.12
N THR A 14 -3.53 10.79 -4.42
CA THR A 14 -4.14 10.79 -3.07
C THR A 14 -3.14 10.25 -2.06
N MET A 15 -3.17 10.77 -0.83
CA MET A 15 -2.41 10.25 0.30
C MET A 15 -3.33 9.61 1.33
N ALA A 16 -2.91 8.49 1.91
CA ALA A 16 -3.58 7.79 3.00
C ALA A 16 -2.58 7.57 4.14
N ARG A 17 -2.92 8.09 5.33
CA ARG A 17 -2.06 8.03 6.52
C ARG A 17 -2.67 7.08 7.54
N TYR A 18 -1.84 6.20 8.10
CA TYR A 18 -2.24 5.30 9.17
C TYR A 18 -1.26 5.38 10.33
N ASP A 19 -1.81 5.46 11.54
CA ASP A 19 -1.05 5.25 12.77
C ASP A 19 -1.28 3.81 13.23
N VAL A 20 -0.19 3.07 13.38
CA VAL A 20 -0.23 1.64 13.73
C VAL A 20 0.71 1.35 14.88
N ASP A 21 0.30 0.42 15.75
CA ASP A 21 1.20 -0.12 16.76
C ASP A 21 1.91 -1.36 16.20
N ALA A 22 3.24 -1.30 16.15
CA ALA A 22 4.07 -2.37 15.64
C ALA A 22 5.42 -2.42 16.34
N SER A 23 6.04 -3.60 16.34
CA SER A 23 7.39 -3.81 16.90
C SER A 23 8.51 -3.39 15.94
N THR A 24 8.26 -3.37 14.63
CA THR A 24 9.23 -3.00 13.59
C THR A 24 8.59 -2.12 12.50
N ALA A 25 9.44 -1.43 11.74
CA ALA A 25 8.99 -0.64 10.59
C ALA A 25 8.30 -1.52 9.52
N ALA A 26 8.85 -2.70 9.24
CA ALA A 26 8.27 -3.63 8.27
C ALA A 26 6.88 -4.15 8.71
N ALA A 27 6.72 -4.42 10.01
CA ALA A 27 5.43 -4.79 10.58
C ALA A 27 4.43 -3.62 10.48
N ALA A 28 4.87 -2.39 10.76
CA ALA A 28 4.03 -1.19 10.60
C ALA A 28 3.55 -1.01 9.15
N VAL A 29 4.42 -1.17 8.15
CA VAL A 29 4.03 -1.12 6.73
C VAL A 29 3.01 -2.20 6.40
N SER A 30 3.23 -3.43 6.89
CA SER A 30 2.32 -4.56 6.63
C SER A 30 0.93 -4.31 7.22
N SER A 31 0.86 -3.85 8.47
CA SER A 31 -0.39 -3.48 9.13
C SER A 31 -1.07 -2.29 8.46
N GLY A 32 -0.30 -1.25 8.10
CA GLY A 32 -0.81 -0.10 7.36
C GLY A 32 -1.37 -0.51 6.00
N ARG A 33 -0.74 -1.47 5.30
CA ARG A 33 -1.21 -1.96 4.00
C ARG A 33 -2.52 -2.75 4.13
N GLN A 34 -2.72 -3.50 5.21
CA GLN A 34 -3.99 -4.17 5.48
C GLN A 34 -5.14 -3.15 5.66
N LEU A 35 -4.90 -2.08 6.42
CA LEU A 35 -5.87 -0.98 6.59
C LEU A 35 -6.15 -0.26 5.26
N LEU A 36 -5.11 -0.03 4.47
CA LEU A 36 -5.21 0.58 3.15
C LEU A 36 -6.11 -0.23 2.21
N VAL A 37 -5.90 -1.54 2.13
CA VAL A 37 -6.71 -2.42 1.26
C VAL A 37 -8.17 -2.48 1.74
N ALA A 38 -8.41 -2.44 3.05
CA ALA A 38 -9.75 -2.40 3.61
C ALA A 38 -10.48 -1.08 3.28
N GLN A 39 -9.78 0.05 3.33
CA GLN A 39 -10.34 1.37 3.05
C GLN A 39 -10.45 1.68 1.55
N TYR A 40 -9.51 1.20 0.76
CA TYR A 40 -9.44 1.39 -0.69
C TYR A 40 -9.37 0.03 -1.39
N PRO A 41 -10.49 -0.71 -1.43
CA PRO A 41 -10.52 -1.96 -2.17
C PRO A 41 -10.18 -1.69 -3.64
N SER A 42 -9.19 -2.40 -4.16
CA SER A 42 -8.90 -2.41 -5.59
C SER A 42 -10.16 -2.87 -6.33
N ALA A 43 -10.61 -2.08 -7.30
CA ALA A 43 -11.76 -2.46 -8.11
C ALA A 43 -11.50 -3.84 -8.74
N PRO A 44 -12.46 -4.78 -8.71
CA PRO A 44 -12.30 -6.07 -9.36
C PRO A 44 -12.07 -5.82 -10.86
N ARG A 45 -10.85 -6.11 -11.35
CA ARG A 45 -10.52 -5.89 -12.75
C ARG A 45 -11.22 -6.98 -13.57
N ARG A 46 -12.06 -6.56 -14.52
CA ARG A 46 -12.66 -7.42 -15.53
C ARG A 46 -11.56 -7.85 -16.51
N GLY A 47 -10.99 -9.04 -16.32
CA GLY A 47 -10.06 -9.65 -17.27
C GLY A 47 -8.78 -10.20 -16.65
N HIS A 48 -8.07 -11.01 -17.43
CA HIS A 48 -6.76 -11.56 -17.05
C HIS A 48 -5.70 -10.43 -17.09
N PRO A 49 -4.86 -10.28 -16.06
CA PRO A 49 -3.80 -9.28 -16.05
C PRO A 49 -2.81 -9.55 -17.18
N SER A 50 -2.45 -8.51 -17.92
CA SER A 50 -1.45 -8.59 -18.99
C SER A 50 -0.06 -8.99 -18.45
N LEU A 51 0.82 -9.50 -19.30
CA LEU A 51 2.19 -9.90 -18.90
C LEU A 51 2.97 -8.75 -18.25
N PHE A 52 2.75 -7.52 -18.72
CA PHE A 52 3.34 -6.31 -18.11
C PHE A 52 2.83 -6.10 -16.68
N GLU A 53 1.53 -6.21 -16.45
CA GLU A 53 0.94 -6.04 -15.10
C GLU A 53 1.32 -7.18 -14.15
N GLN A 54 1.56 -8.38 -14.67
CA GLN A 54 2.10 -9.48 -13.88
C GLN A 54 3.55 -9.22 -13.46
N ALA A 55 4.38 -8.69 -14.37
CA ALA A 55 5.75 -8.31 -14.07
C ALA A 55 5.81 -7.17 -13.02
N GLU A 56 4.93 -6.17 -13.13
CA GLU A 56 4.79 -5.12 -12.13
C GLU A 56 4.44 -5.69 -10.74
N ARG A 57 3.55 -6.69 -10.68
CA ARG A 57 3.21 -7.41 -9.43
C ARG A 57 4.39 -8.13 -8.81
N ILE A 58 5.17 -8.83 -9.63
CA ILE A 58 6.38 -9.53 -9.18
C ILE A 58 7.43 -8.52 -8.70
N GLY A 59 7.48 -7.33 -9.32
CA GLY A 59 8.29 -6.19 -8.88
C GLY A 59 7.77 -5.46 -7.63
N GLY A 60 6.72 -5.96 -6.98
CA GLY A 60 6.16 -5.39 -5.74
C GLY A 60 5.09 -4.31 -5.96
N HIS A 61 4.75 -3.99 -7.22
CA HIS A 61 3.68 -3.06 -7.56
C HIS A 61 2.37 -3.83 -7.77
N ASP A 62 1.44 -3.79 -6.80
CA ASP A 62 0.20 -4.59 -6.89
C ASP A 62 -0.81 -4.09 -7.95
N GLY A 63 -0.43 -3.07 -8.71
CA GLY A 63 -1.24 -2.45 -9.76
C GLY A 63 -2.35 -1.55 -9.23
N SER A 64 -2.48 -1.38 -7.90
CA SER A 64 -3.38 -0.41 -7.28
C SER A 64 -2.85 1.04 -7.35
N GLY A 65 -1.56 1.19 -7.65
CA GLY A 65 -0.87 2.48 -7.69
C GLY A 65 -0.49 3.01 -6.30
N TRP A 66 -0.71 2.25 -5.22
CA TRP A 66 -0.30 2.64 -3.88
C TRP A 66 1.16 2.25 -3.61
N VAL A 67 1.92 3.22 -3.12
CA VAL A 67 3.32 3.06 -2.70
C VAL A 67 3.50 3.58 -1.29
N VAL A 68 4.44 2.99 -0.53
CA VAL A 68 4.84 3.54 0.76
C VAL A 68 5.63 4.82 0.50
N TYR A 69 5.10 5.96 0.93
CA TYR A 69 5.73 7.25 0.75
C TYR A 69 6.62 7.61 1.94
N ARG A 70 6.13 7.36 3.15
CA ARG A 70 6.86 7.67 4.39
C ARG A 70 6.53 6.64 5.46
N ILE A 71 7.54 6.30 6.25
CA ILE A 71 7.39 5.63 7.53
C ILE A 71 8.17 6.39 8.59
N ALA A 72 7.51 6.70 9.70
CA ALA A 72 8.10 7.40 10.83
C ALA A 72 7.67 6.73 12.13
N ARG A 73 8.59 6.68 13.09
CA ARG A 73 8.26 6.30 14.46
C ARG A 73 7.66 7.51 15.17
N VAL A 74 6.62 7.29 15.95
CA VAL A 74 5.95 8.29 16.81
C VAL A 74 6.47 8.16 18.24
#